data_AF-A0A6A0BE75-F1
#
_entry.id   AF-A0A6A0BE75-F1
#
_cell.length_a   1.000
_cell.length_b   1.000
_cell.length_c   1.000
_cell.angle_alpha   90.00
_cell.angle_beta   90.00
_cell.angle_gamma   90.00
#
_symmetry.space_group_name_H-M   'P 1'
#
loop_
_entity.id
_entity.type
_entity.pdbx_description
1 polymer ?
#
loop_
_entity_poly.entity_id
_entity_poly.type
_entity_poly.pdbx_seq_one_letter_code
_entity_poly.pdbx_strand_id
1 'polypeptide(L)'
;MAEKKIVRLNNDYTNQRLNTLQTSYKKVPKRKHLGLILITVILLMALPTINLVKSYETLQSRKALKAEYQEKSVALDKQVEIKKADIKKLKDPIFVEKYARAKFSYSKDGEKVFSIPELADGGMTKGK
;
A
#
# COMPACT_ATOMS: atom_id res chain seq x y z
N MET A 1 -21.55 -16.81 -74.01
CA MET A 1 -20.99 -15.45 -73.81
C MET A 1 -19.67 -15.40 -74.57
N ALA A 2 -19.52 -14.52 -75.56
CA ALA A 2 -18.35 -14.53 -76.45
C ALA A 2 -17.13 -13.90 -75.76
N GLU A 3 -16.01 -14.61 -75.75
CA GLU A 3 -14.74 -14.13 -75.20
C GLU A 3 -14.15 -13.04 -76.09
N LYS A 4 -14.11 -11.81 -75.58
CA LYS A 4 -13.56 -10.66 -76.31
C LYS A 4 -12.04 -10.79 -76.34
N LYS A 5 -11.50 -11.28 -77.47
CA LYS A 5 -10.05 -11.40 -77.69
C LYS A 5 -9.44 -10.02 -77.92
N ILE A 6 -8.97 -9.39 -76.84
CA ILE A 6 -8.30 -8.08 -76.91
C ILE A 6 -6.83 -8.33 -77.28
N VAL A 7 -6.46 -7.98 -78.52
CA VAL A 7 -5.06 -8.01 -78.96
C VAL A 7 -4.36 -6.75 -78.46
N ARG A 8 -3.28 -6.93 -77.70
CA ARG A 8 -2.46 -5.83 -77.19
C ARG A 8 -1.45 -5.44 -78.25
N LEU A 9 -1.23 -4.14 -78.44
CA LEU A 9 -0.19 -3.64 -79.32
C LEU A 9 1.17 -3.97 -78.69
N ASN A 10 1.97 -4.79 -79.38
CA ASN A 10 3.34 -5.08 -78.99
C ASN A 10 4.25 -3.98 -79.55
N ASN A 11 4.47 -2.93 -78.75
CA ASN A 11 5.42 -1.88 -79.09
C ASN A 11 6.18 -1.41 -77.83
N ASP A 12 7.34 -0.80 -78.07
CA ASP A 12 8.25 -0.37 -77.00
C ASP A 12 7.60 0.64 -76.06
N TYR A 13 6.76 1.53 -76.59
CA TYR A 13 6.03 2.53 -75.81
C TYR A 13 5.06 1.90 -74.80
N THR A 14 4.27 0.91 -75.23
CA THR A 14 3.28 0.21 -74.39
C THR A 14 4.00 -0.62 -73.34
N ASN A 15 5.11 -1.27 -73.70
CA ASN A 15 5.93 -2.03 -72.77
C ASN A 15 6.60 -1.13 -71.72
N GLN A 16 7.14 0.02 -72.10
CA GLN A 16 7.69 1.01 -71.15
C GLN A 16 6.61 1.58 -70.21
N ARG A 17 5.42 1.90 -70.74
CA ARG A 17 4.29 2.39 -69.92
C ARG A 17 3.83 1.33 -68.91
N LEU A 18 3.79 0.07 -69.31
CA LEU A 18 3.44 -1.04 -68.41
C LEU A 18 4.51 -1.25 -67.33
N ASN A 19 5.79 -1.19 -67.68
CA ASN A 19 6.89 -1.32 -66.72
C ASN A 19 6.93 -0.17 -65.71
N THR A 20 6.66 1.07 -66.15
CA THR A 20 6.58 2.24 -65.25
C THR A 20 5.37 2.18 -64.32
N LEU A 21 4.23 1.68 -64.80
CA LEU A 21 3.07 1.40 -63.94
C LEU A 21 3.38 0.28 -62.95
N GLN A 22 3.91 -0.86 -63.39
CA GLN A 22 4.27 -1.98 -62.52
C GLN A 22 5.29 -1.59 -61.45
N THR A 23 6.30 -0.79 -61.78
CA THR A 23 7.26 -0.29 -60.78
C THR A 23 6.64 0.69 -59.80
N SER A 24 5.64 1.48 -60.22
CA SER A 24 4.89 2.37 -59.33
C SER A 24 3.96 1.60 -58.38
N TYR A 25 3.30 0.54 -58.86
CA TYR A 25 2.47 -0.34 -58.04
C TYR A 25 3.29 -1.26 -57.12
N LYS A 26 4.51 -1.64 -57.51
CA LYS A 26 5.42 -2.48 -56.71
C LYS A 26 6.30 -1.70 -55.73
N LYS A 27 6.20 -0.37 -55.67
CA LYS A 27 6.89 0.43 -54.64
C LYS A 27 6.24 0.16 -53.27
N VAL A 28 6.69 -0.90 -52.60
CA VAL A 28 6.43 -1.12 -51.19
C VAL A 28 6.89 0.12 -50.42
N PRO A 29 6.01 0.74 -49.61
CA PRO A 29 6.40 1.89 -48.80
C PRO A 29 7.57 1.48 -47.91
N LYS A 30 8.65 2.27 -47.92
CA LYS A 30 9.87 2.00 -47.14
C LYS A 30 9.59 2.24 -45.64
N ARG A 31 8.81 1.37 -45.02
CA ARG A 31 8.46 1.39 -43.58
C ARG A 31 9.59 0.80 -42.73
N LYS A 32 10.85 1.11 -43.07
CA LYS A 32 12.04 0.52 -42.43
C LYS A 32 12.11 0.82 -40.93
N HIS A 33 11.57 1.97 -40.53
CA HIS A 33 11.53 2.42 -39.14
C HIS A 33 10.25 2.01 -38.41
N LEU A 34 9.24 1.47 -39.10
CA LEU A 34 7.96 1.13 -38.46
C LEU A 34 8.13 -0.01 -37.44
N GLY A 35 9.00 -0.99 -37.74
CA GLY A 35 9.36 -2.03 -36.76
C GLY A 35 10.07 -1.47 -35.53
N LEU A 36 10.98 -0.50 -35.73
CA LEU A 36 11.69 0.18 -34.63
C LEU A 36 10.72 0.97 -33.75
N ILE A 37 9.77 1.70 -34.35
CA ILE A 37 8.72 2.46 -33.65
C ILE A 37 7.80 1.51 -32.86
N LEU A 38 7.46 0.36 -33.43
CA LEU A 38 6.62 -0.63 -32.75
C LEU A 38 7.31 -1.20 -31.50
N ILE A 39 8.60 -1.51 -31.61
CA ILE A 39 9.43 -1.99 -30.49
C ILE A 39 9.55 -0.91 -29.41
N THR A 40 9.78 0.36 -29.78
CA THR A 40 9.90 1.44 -28.79
C THR A 40 8.58 1.72 -28.05
N VAL A 41 7.44 1.62 -28.73
CA VAL A 41 6.11 1.76 -28.09
C VAL A 41 5.85 0.63 -27.09
N ILE A 42 6.17 -0.62 -27.45
CA ILE A 42 6.04 -1.77 -26.55
C ILE A 42 6.95 -1.61 -25.33
N LEU A 43 8.20 -1.16 -25.55
CA LEU A 43 9.16 -0.94 -24.47
C LEU A 43 8.71 0.19 -23.53
N LEU A 44 8.18 1.29 -24.06
CA LEU A 44 7.64 2.41 -23.28
C LEU A 44 6.44 1.99 -22.43
N MET A 45 5.58 1.09 -22.93
CA MET A 45 4.47 0.56 -22.15
C MET A 45 4.89 -0.48 -21.09
N ALA A 46 5.98 -1.21 -21.31
CA ALA A 46 6.46 -2.23 -20.37
C ALA A 46 7.17 -1.65 -19.13
N LEU A 47 7.79 -0.48 -19.24
CA LEU A 47 8.48 0.18 -18.12
C LEU A 47 7.58 0.52 -16.92
N PRO A 48 6.39 1.15 -17.09
CA PRO A 48 5.52 1.50 -15.96
C PRO A 48 4.79 0.31 -15.34
N THR A 49 4.61 -0.80 -16.06
CA THR A 49 3.83 -1.95 -15.55
C THR A 49 4.56 -2.69 -14.43
N ILE A 50 5.89 -2.70 -14.42
CA ILE A 50 6.71 -3.33 -13.37
C ILE A 50 6.48 -2.67 -11.99
N ASN A 51 6.15 -1.37 -11.98
CA ASN A 51 5.95 -0.60 -10.75
C ASN A 51 4.51 -0.72 -10.19
N LEU A 52 3.55 -1.14 -11.02
CA LEU A 52 2.13 -1.20 -10.67
C LEU A 52 1.83 -2.31 -9.65
N VAL A 53 2.44 -3.48 -9.81
CA VAL A 53 2.25 -4.62 -8.90
C VAL A 53 2.82 -4.31 -7.50
N LYS A 54 4.02 -3.73 -7.44
CA LYS A 54 4.62 -3.28 -6.18
C LYS A 54 3.77 -2.22 -5.49
N SER A 55 3.12 -1.35 -6.27
CA SER A 55 2.21 -0.33 -5.74
C SER A 55 0.96 -0.95 -5.09
N TYR A 56 0.45 -2.08 -5.61
CA TYR A 56 -0.69 -2.78 -5.01
C TYR A 56 -0.31 -3.49 -3.69
N GLU A 57 0.79 -4.23 -3.69
CA GLU A 57 1.32 -4.91 -2.48
C GLU A 57 1.64 -3.92 -1.35
N THR A 58 2.24 -2.78 -1.71
CA THR A 58 2.55 -1.72 -0.73
C THR A 58 1.29 -1.02 -0.22
N LEU A 59 0.23 -0.92 -1.03
CA LEU A 59 -1.04 -0.34 -0.57
C LEU A 59 -1.74 -1.23 0.46
N GLN A 60 -1.74 -2.54 0.23
CA GLN A 60 -2.39 -3.50 1.12
C GLN A 60 -1.64 -3.61 2.46
N SER A 61 -0.31 -3.72 2.42
CA SER A 61 0.52 -3.72 3.63
C SER A 61 0.37 -2.42 4.43
N ARG A 62 0.29 -1.25 3.78
CA ARG A 62 0.03 0.03 4.47
C ARG A 62 -1.35 0.11 5.11
N LYS A 63 -2.38 -0.47 4.48
CA LYS A 63 -3.74 -0.53 5.07
C LYS A 63 -3.75 -1.41 6.32
N ALA A 64 -3.12 -2.58 6.26
CA ALA A 64 -3.00 -3.47 7.41
C ALA A 64 -2.21 -2.81 8.56
N LEU A 65 -1.06 -2.20 8.25
CA LEU A 65 -0.28 -1.43 9.23
C LEU A 65 -1.10 -0.31 9.85
N LYS A 66 -1.87 0.44 9.06
CA LYS A 66 -2.69 1.55 9.57
C LYS A 66 -3.73 1.06 10.58
N ALA A 67 -4.40 -0.06 10.30
CA ALA A 67 -5.35 -0.65 11.24
C ALA A 67 -4.66 -1.08 12.54
N GLU A 68 -3.52 -1.77 12.44
CA GLU A 68 -2.73 -2.19 13.60
C GLU A 68 -2.25 -1.00 14.46
N TYR A 69 -1.73 0.05 13.82
CA TYR A 69 -1.28 1.26 14.52
C TYR A 69 -2.44 2.04 15.15
N GLN A 70 -3.62 2.03 14.53
CA GLN A 70 -4.82 2.64 15.12
C GLN A 70 -5.25 1.90 16.39
N GLU A 71 -5.29 0.57 16.36
CA GLU A 71 -5.63 -0.24 17.54
C GLU A 71 -4.61 -0.03 18.66
N LYS A 72 -3.32 -0.06 18.32
CA LYS A 72 -2.23 0.23 19.27
C LYS A 72 -2.36 1.63 19.86
N SER A 73 -2.64 2.65 19.05
CA SER A 73 -2.82 4.02 19.55
C SER A 73 -3.95 4.09 20.57
N VAL A 74 -5.13 3.53 20.26
CA VAL A 74 -6.27 3.54 21.20
C VAL A 74 -5.94 2.79 22.49
N ALA A 75 -5.20 1.68 22.41
CA ALA A 75 -4.76 0.96 23.60
C ALA A 75 -3.75 1.78 24.43
N LEU A 76 -2.80 2.46 23.79
CA LEU A 76 -1.85 3.34 24.46
C LEU A 76 -2.55 4.53 25.12
N ASP A 77 -3.50 5.17 24.44
CA ASP A 77 -4.25 6.30 24.97
C ASP A 77 -5.00 5.92 26.26
N LYS A 78 -5.66 4.75 26.26
CA LYS A 78 -6.30 4.20 27.47
C LYS A 78 -5.29 3.97 28.60
N GLN A 79 -4.12 3.40 28.29
CA GLN A 79 -3.08 3.21 29.30
C GLN A 79 -2.55 4.54 29.86
N VAL A 80 -2.40 5.55 29.02
CA VAL A 80 -1.98 6.89 29.45
C VAL A 80 -3.02 7.53 30.36
N GLU A 81 -4.31 7.41 30.04
CA GLU A 81 -5.39 7.91 30.91
C GLU A 81 -5.39 7.23 32.27
N ILE A 82 -5.29 5.90 32.30
CA ILE A 82 -5.20 5.11 33.54
C ILE A 82 -4.01 5.58 34.38
N LYS A 83 -2.81 5.63 33.79
CA LYS A 83 -1.59 6.08 34.48
C LYS A 83 -1.71 7.50 34.99
N LYS A 84 -2.33 8.40 34.21
CA LYS A 84 -2.56 9.79 34.61
C LYS A 84 -3.53 9.89 35.79
N ALA A 85 -4.57 9.06 35.82
CA ALA A 85 -5.50 8.97 36.93
C ALA A 85 -4.79 8.45 38.20
N ASP A 86 -3.96 7.42 38.08
CA ASP A 86 -3.19 6.89 39.20
C ASP A 86 -2.16 7.91 39.72
N ILE A 87 -1.46 8.64 38.84
CA ILE A 87 -0.60 9.77 39.24
C ILE A 87 -1.38 10.81 40.03
N LYS A 88 -2.62 11.12 39.63
CA LYS A 88 -3.46 12.06 40.37
C LYS A 88 -3.80 11.54 41.77
N LYS A 89 -4.09 10.24 41.91
CA LYS A 89 -4.30 9.61 43.22
C LYS A 89 -3.03 9.67 44.08
N LEU A 90 -1.87 9.37 43.50
CA LEU A 90 -0.57 9.41 44.18
C LEU A 90 -0.17 10.81 44.68
N LYS A 91 -0.72 11.88 44.10
CA LYS A 91 -0.51 13.25 44.58
C LYS A 91 -1.35 13.60 45.81
N ASP A 92 -2.39 12.82 46.11
CA ASP A 92 -3.24 13.04 47.28
C ASP A 92 -2.58 12.39 48.51
N PRO A 93 -2.20 13.17 49.55
CA PRO A 93 -1.54 12.63 50.75
C PRO A 93 -2.42 11.61 51.50
N ILE A 94 -3.75 11.78 51.49
CA ILE A 94 -4.67 10.85 52.15
C ILE A 94 -4.67 9.50 51.43
N PHE A 95 -4.60 9.53 50.10
CA PHE A 95 -4.52 8.31 49.29
C PHE A 95 -3.20 7.58 49.52
N VAL A 96 -2.07 8.31 49.59
CA VAL A 96 -0.74 7.70 49.84
C VAL A 96 -0.69 7.01 51.20
N GLU A 97 -1.26 7.62 52.24
CA GLU A 97 -1.34 7.01 53.57
C GLU A 97 -2.16 5.71 53.54
N LYS A 98 -3.35 5.73 52.92
CA LYS A 98 -4.19 4.53 52.74
C LYS A 98 -3.50 3.46 51.91
N TYR A 99 -2.82 3.86 50.84
CA TYR A 99 -2.04 2.98 49.97
C TYR A 99 -0.92 2.29 50.76
N ALA A 100 -0.18 3.04 51.59
CA ALA A 100 0.88 2.49 52.42
C ALA A 100 0.35 1.45 53.41
N ARG A 101 -0.78 1.73 54.07
CA ARG A 101 -1.44 0.78 54.97
C ARG A 101 -1.91 -0.48 54.25
N ALA A 102 -2.56 -0.33 53.09
CA ALA A 102 -3.13 -1.45 52.35
C ALA A 102 -2.08 -2.30 51.62
N LYS A 103 -1.06 -1.68 51.03
CA LYS A 103 -0.04 -2.39 50.22
C LYS A 103 1.12 -2.91 51.05
N PHE A 104 1.57 -2.13 52.02
CA PHE A 104 2.78 -2.41 52.80
C PHE A 104 2.49 -2.72 54.26
N SER A 105 1.22 -2.88 54.64
CA SER A 105 0.81 -3.14 56.03
C SER A 105 1.36 -2.10 57.01
N TYR A 106 1.54 -0.85 56.54
CA TYR A 106 2.04 0.23 57.38
C TYR A 106 1.04 0.51 58.50
N SER A 107 1.52 0.61 59.72
CA SER A 107 0.71 0.70 60.94
C SER A 107 1.49 1.48 62.00
N LYS A 108 0.79 2.22 62.86
CA LYS A 108 1.41 2.88 64.02
C LYS A 108 1.46 1.94 65.21
N ASP A 109 2.27 2.29 66.21
CA ASP A 109 2.43 1.49 67.41
C ASP A 109 1.09 1.28 68.15
N GLY A 110 0.82 0.05 68.55
CA GLY A 110 -0.44 -0.37 69.19
C GLY A 110 -1.61 -0.68 68.24
N GLU A 111 -1.49 -0.54 66.92
CA GLU A 111 -2.54 -0.89 65.95
C GLU A 111 -2.51 -2.39 65.56
N LYS A 112 -3.68 -3.03 65.40
CA LYS A 112 -3.80 -4.41 64.90
C LYS A 112 -3.99 -4.41 63.39
N VAL A 113 -3.14 -5.13 62.65
CA VAL A 113 -3.18 -5.22 61.19
C VAL A 113 -3.91 -6.47 60.73
N PHE A 114 -4.88 -6.32 59.83
CA PHE A 114 -5.57 -7.41 59.16
C PHE A 114 -5.37 -7.30 57.65
N SER A 115 -4.78 -8.33 57.05
CA SER A 115 -4.58 -8.37 55.60
C SER A 115 -5.86 -8.78 54.89
N ILE A 116 -6.37 -7.90 54.02
CA ILE A 116 -7.53 -8.16 53.18
C ILE A 116 -7.02 -8.40 51.76
N PRO A 117 -7.13 -9.64 51.21
CA PRO A 117 -6.57 -9.97 49.90
C PRO A 117 -7.08 -9.09 48.76
N GLU A 118 -8.35 -8.67 48.83
CA GLU A 118 -8.98 -7.80 47.83
C GLU A 118 -8.39 -6.37 47.79
N LEU A 119 -7.75 -5.94 48.88
CA LEU A 119 -7.14 -4.61 49.00
C LEU A 119 -5.63 -4.62 48.79
N ALA A 120 -5.05 -5.77 48.43
CA ALA A 120 -3.60 -5.95 48.27
C ALA A 120 -2.98 -5.09 47.14
N ASP A 121 -3.80 -4.53 46.25
CA ASP A 121 -3.38 -3.61 45.19
C ASP A 121 -3.44 -2.11 45.63
N GLY A 122 -3.89 -1.83 46.85
CA GLY A 122 -3.92 -0.49 47.43
C GLY A 122 -4.88 0.49 46.75
N GLY A 123 -5.87 0.01 45.99
CA GLY A 123 -6.81 0.87 45.25
C GLY A 123 -6.26 1.43 43.94
N MET A 124 -5.12 0.91 43.46
CA MET A 124 -4.60 1.19 42.13
C MET A 124 -5.39 0.44 41.07
N THR A 125 -5.53 1.05 39.90
CA THR A 125 -6.09 0.33 38.75
C THR A 125 -5.06 -0.65 38.22
N LYS A 126 -5.36 -1.96 38.26
CA LYS A 126 -4.52 -2.98 37.62
C LYS A 126 -4.48 -2.71 36.12
N GLY A 127 -3.32 -2.29 35.62
CA GLY A 127 -3.05 -2.33 34.19
C GLY A 127 -3.08 -3.78 33.75
N LYS A 128 -4.05 -4.14 32.92
CA LYS A 128 -3.99 -5.38 32.14
C LYS A 128 -3.05 -5.19 30.95
#